data_AF-A0A957F1Y4-F1
#
_entry.id   AF-A0A957F1Y4-F1
#
_cell.length_a   1.000
_cell.length_b   1.000
_cell.length_c   1.000
_cell.angle_alpha   90.00
_cell.angle_beta   90.00
_cell.angle_gamma   90.00
#
_symmetry.space_group_name_H-M   'P 1'
#
loop_
_entity.id
_entity.type
_entity.pdbx_description
1 polymer ?
#
loop_
_entity_poly.entity_id
_entity_poly.type
_entity_poly.pdbx_seq_one_letter_code
_entity_poly.pdbx_strand_id
1 'polypeptide(L)' 'MNEMRNRLQFAICVENAGYADDLKLRMVYQVLPDEAAARSSYLRIVDETGEDYLYPASYFVMIEVPQEAESALLHIP' A
#
# COMPACT_ATOMS: atom_id res chain seq x y z
N MET A 1 -12.54 25.81 4.54
CA MET A 1 -11.35 25.11 4.02
C MET A 1 -11.23 23.81 4.80
N ASN A 2 -12.00 22.78 4.43
CA ASN A 2 -11.85 21.47 5.07
C ASN A 2 -10.76 20.73 4.29
N GLU A 3 -9.58 20.66 4.87
CA GLU A 3 -8.49 19.85 4.37
C GLU A 3 -8.95 18.39 4.29
N MET A 4 -9.41 17.94 3.11
CA MET A 4 -9.46 16.53 2.76
C MET A 4 -8.02 16.03 2.60
N ARG A 5 -7.22 16.06 3.68
CA ARG A 5 -6.01 15.25 3.75
C ARG A 5 -6.48 13.82 3.67
N ASN A 6 -6.37 13.25 2.47
CA ASN A 6 -6.47 11.83 2.26
C ASN A 6 -5.48 11.20 3.25
N ARG A 7 -5.96 10.60 4.34
CA ARG A 7 -5.07 9.99 5.33
C ARG A 7 -4.27 8.93 4.60
N LEU A 8 -2.95 9.06 4.62
CA LEU A 8 -2.07 8.09 4.02
C LEU A 8 -2.35 6.74 4.66
N GLN A 9 -2.48 5.72 3.83
CA GLN A 9 -2.74 4.36 4.26
C GLN A 9 -1.53 3.52 3.89
N PHE A 10 -1.15 2.62 4.78
CA PHE A 10 0.00 1.76 4.59
C PHE A 10 -0.35 0.33 4.98
N ALA A 11 0.30 -0.62 4.32
CA ALA A 11 0.17 -2.01 4.64
C ALA A 11 1.50 -2.74 4.49
N ILE A 12 1.73 -3.75 5.33
CA ILE A 12 2.88 -4.64 5.23
C ILE A 12 2.51 -5.88 4.40
N CYS A 13 3.35 -6.23 3.44
CA CYS A 13 3.21 -7.46 2.66
C CYS A 13 3.59 -8.68 3.53
N VAL A 14 2.67 -9.62 3.70
CA VAL A 14 2.85 -10.84 4.51
C VAL A 14 2.82 -12.12 3.67
N GLU A 15 2.39 -12.03 2.41
CA GLU A 15 2.35 -13.10 1.42
C GLU A 15 2.65 -12.52 0.03
N ASN A 16 3.37 -13.26 -0.81
CA ASN A 16 3.72 -12.85 -2.17
C ASN A 16 3.73 -14.00 -3.18
N ALA A 17 3.10 -15.14 -2.84
CA ALA A 17 3.03 -16.29 -3.72
C ALA A 17 2.49 -15.90 -5.11
N GLY A 18 3.25 -16.26 -6.15
CA GLY A 18 2.95 -15.93 -7.55
C GLY A 18 3.38 -14.53 -8.00
N TYR A 19 3.86 -13.69 -7.09
CA TYR A 19 4.25 -12.29 -7.35
C TYR A 19 5.57 -11.93 -6.65
N ALA A 20 6.48 -12.89 -6.48
CA ALA A 20 7.73 -12.65 -5.74
C ALA A 20 8.70 -11.69 -6.42
N ASP A 21 8.55 -11.49 -7.73
CA ASP A 21 9.33 -10.52 -8.51
C ASP A 21 8.81 -9.08 -8.32
N ASP A 22 7.52 -8.91 -8.02
CA ASP A 22 6.87 -7.60 -7.85
C ASP A 22 6.70 -7.21 -6.37
N LEU A 23 6.35 -8.18 -5.52
CA LEU A 23 6.06 -8.00 -4.10
C LEU A 23 7.16 -8.57 -3.21
N LYS A 24 7.66 -7.72 -2.32
CA LYS A 24 8.68 -8.06 -1.34
C LYS A 24 8.04 -8.26 0.03
N LEU A 25 8.21 -9.46 0.59
CA LEU A 25 7.72 -9.77 1.93
C LEU A 25 8.31 -8.81 2.97
N ARG A 26 7.48 -8.43 3.94
CA ARG A 26 7.80 -7.55 5.08
C ARG A 26 8.10 -6.10 4.69
N MET A 27 7.94 -5.74 3.42
CA MET A 27 7.98 -4.35 2.99
C MET A 27 6.66 -3.66 3.28
N VAL A 28 6.76 -2.36 3.57
CA VAL A 28 5.60 -1.48 3.75
C VAL A 28 5.32 -0.77 2.44
N TYR A 29 4.06 -0.82 2.01
CA TYR A 29 3.58 -0.21 0.78
C TYR A 29 2.54 0.87 1.10
N GLN A 30 2.52 1.94 0.30
CA GLN A 30 1.41 2.89 0.32
C GLN A 30 0.18 2.23 -0.31
N VAL A 31 -0.99 2.42 0.31
CA VAL A 31 -2.28 1.97 -0.19
C VAL A 31 -3.07 3.17 -0.69
N LEU A 32 -3.59 3.07 -1.92
CA LEU A 32 -4.47 4.07 -2.50
C LEU A 32 -5.94 3.67 -2.29
N PRO A 33 -6.82 4.61 -1.91
CA PRO A 33 -8.24 4.33 -1.78
C PRO A 33 -8.84 3.90 -3.12
N ASP A 34 -9.41 2.69 -3.17
CA ASP A 34 -10.10 2.17 -4.35
C ASP A 34 -11.26 1.28 -3.91
N GLU A 35 -12.48 1.84 -3.91
CA GLU A 35 -13.68 1.11 -3.52
C GLU A 35 -14.02 -0.05 -4.48
N ALA A 36 -13.65 0.07 -5.76
CA ALA A 36 -13.94 -0.98 -6.74
C ALA A 36 -13.05 -2.20 -6.51
N ALA A 37 -11.77 -1.97 -6.23
CA ALA A 37 -10.83 -3.01 -5.81
C ALA A 37 -11.25 -3.65 -4.48
N ALA A 38 -11.61 -2.83 -3.49
CA ALA A 38 -12.02 -3.31 -2.17
C ALA A 38 -13.26 -4.22 -2.24
N ARG A 39 -14.26 -3.90 -3.08
CA ARG A 39 -15.43 -4.77 -3.33
C ARG A 39 -15.06 -6.13 -3.91
N SER A 40 -13.91 -6.22 -4.57
CA SER A 40 -13.39 -7.45 -5.18
C SER A 40 -12.34 -8.15 -4.29
N SER A 41 -12.13 -7.70 -3.05
CA SER A 41 -11.07 -8.19 -2.14
C SER A 41 -9.64 -7.95 -2.65
N TYR A 42 -9.41 -6.82 -3.32
CA TYR A 42 -8.09 -6.35 -3.74
C TYR A 42 -7.70 -5.06 -3.02
N LEU A 43 -6.39 -4.81 -2.93
CA LEU A 43 -5.80 -3.55 -2.52
C LEU A 43 -4.99 -2.95 -3.66
N ARG A 44 -5.14 -1.64 -3.86
CA ARG A 44 -4.31 -0.85 -4.76
C ARG A 44 -3.12 -0.33 -3.97
N ILE A 45 -1.93 -0.80 -4.29
CA ILE A 45 -0.69 -0.42 -3.63
C ILE A 45 0.25 0.28 -4.61
N VAL A 46 1.11 1.15 -4.10
CA VAL A 46 2.20 1.78 -4.87
C VAL A 46 3.49 1.06 -4.55
N ASP A 47 4.19 0.58 -5.58
CA ASP A 47 5.47 -0.14 -5.45
C ASP A 47 6.67 0.81 -5.34
N GLU A 48 7.90 0.26 -5.33
CA GLU A 48 9.13 1.07 -5.26
C GLU A 48 9.41 1.93 -6.50
N THR A 49 8.69 1.73 -7.60
CA THR A 49 8.83 2.52 -8.83
C THR A 49 7.88 3.70 -8.85
N GLY A 50 6.90 3.72 -7.93
CA GLY A 50 5.84 4.72 -7.88
C GLY A 50 4.62 4.36 -8.74
N GLU A 51 4.60 3.17 -9.33
CA GLU A 51 3.46 2.67 -10.09
C GLU A 51 2.46 1.99 -9.16
N ASP A 52 1.16 2.11 -9.49
CA ASP A 52 0.09 1.51 -8.71
C ASP A 52 -0.44 0.21 -9.33
N TYR A 53 -0.57 -0.83 -8.50
CA TYR A 53 -1.00 -2.16 -8.91
C TYR A 53 -2.02 -2.74 -7.93
N LEU A 54 -2.84 -3.69 -8.43
CA LEU A 54 -3.85 -4.39 -7.65
C LEU A 54 -3.37 -5.79 -7.25
N TYR A 55 -3.41 -6.07 -5.95
CA TYR A 55 -3.10 -7.39 -5.40
C TYR A 55 -4.18 -7.86 -4.43
N PRO A 56 -4.30 -9.18 -4.19
CA PRO A 56 -5.26 -9.70 -3.22
C PRO A 56 -5.07 -9.05 -1.86
N ALA A 57 -6.15 -8.53 -1.27
CA ALA A 57 -6.09 -7.84 0.02
C ALA A 57 -5.52 -8.74 1.14
N SER A 58 -5.72 -10.06 1.03
CA SER A 58 -5.19 -11.05 1.97
C SER A 58 -3.65 -11.13 2.03
N TYR A 59 -2.95 -10.54 1.06
CA TYR A 59 -1.49 -10.51 1.04
C TYR A 59 -0.91 -9.45 1.97
N PHE A 60 -1.77 -8.57 2.51
CA PHE A 60 -1.34 -7.40 3.24
C PHE A 60 -2.04 -7.30 4.60
N VAL A 61 -1.34 -6.69 5.54
CA VAL A 61 -1.90 -6.28 6.83
C VAL A 61 -1.78 -4.77 6.94
N MET A 62 -2.91 -4.08 7.15
CA MET A 62 -2.94 -2.63 7.35
C MET A 62 -2.18 -2.24 8.62
N ILE A 63 -1.40 -1.17 8.55
CA ILE A 63 -0.66 -0.65 9.69
C ILE A 63 -0.84 0.86 9.82
N GLU A 64 -0.78 1.34 11.07
CA GLU A 64 -0.63 2.76 11.34
C GLU A 64 0.86 3.09 11.33
N VAL A 65 1.25 4.11 10.56
CA VAL A 65 2.62 4.57 10.47
C VAL A 65 2.70 5.94 11.16
N PRO A 66 3.68 6.18 12.05
CA PRO A 66 3.91 7.49 12.61
C PRO A 66 4.21 8.52 11.52
N GLN A 67 3.73 9.76 11.69
CA GLN A 67 3.86 10.83 10.70
C GLN A 67 5.32 11.05 10.25
N GLU A 68 6.29 10.87 11.16
CA GLU A 68 7.72 10.99 10.89
C GLU A 68 8.20 9.96 9.85
N ALA A 69 7.62 8.75 9.85
CA ALA A 69 7.96 7.68 8.92
C ALA A 69 7.17 7.75 7.61
N GLU A 70 6.00 8.39 7.59
CA GLU A 70 5.20 8.55 6.35
C GLU A 70 6.02 9.23 5.23
N SER A 71 6.77 10.28 5.57
CA SER A 71 7.59 11.02 4.60
C SER A 71 8.71 10.15 4.00
N ALA A 72 9.28 9.23 4.78
CA ALA A 72 10.31 8.33 4.32
C ALA A 72 9.75 7.23 3.40
N LEU A 73 8.52 6.77 3.65
CA LEU A 73 7.84 5.76 2.83
C LEU A 73 7.31 6.31 1.50
N LEU A 74 6.96 7.60 1.46
CA LEU A 74 6.55 8.27 0.23
C LEU A 74 7.73 8.70 -0.66
N HIS A 75 8.96 8.63 -0.14
CA HIS A 75 10.13 8.99 -0.92
C HIS A 75 10.52 7.83 -1.83
N ILE A 76 9.92 7.83 -3.01
CA ILE A 76 10.34 6.99 -4.13
C ILE A 76 11.65 7.60 -4.69
N PRO A 77 12.77 6.85 -4.72
CA PRO A 77 14.06 7.36 -5.17
C PRO A 77 14.14 7.72 -6.65
#